data_AF-A0A2W0AWG1-F1
#
_entry.id   AF-A0A2W0AWG1-F1
#
_cell.length_a   1.000
_cell.length_b   1.000
_cell.length_c   1.000
_cell.angle_alpha   90.00
_cell.angle_beta   90.00
_cell.angle_gamma   90.00
#
_symmetry.space_group_name_H-M   'P 1'
#
loop_
_entity.id
_entity.type
_entity.pdbx_description
1 polymer ?
#
loop_
_entity_poly.entity_id
_entity_poly.type
_entity_poly.pdbx_seq_one_letter_code
_entity_poly.pdbx_strand_id
1 'polypeptide(L)'
;DAMMAVFGAPVARENDAERAVMAALEMRRILARYNRQRVARGLQPIQTGIGITKGEAITGNIGSEQRMDYTVIGDTVNVASRLEGLTKNYEHKILINDRVYEDIKDKIPCVDLGFAQVRGKGGSVHIYGVKEPLESRIFQRISKRIEVCCGLGDQLVTGESIEISEGGMSFRTKFDHEVGSAIDLHCKFGAEWVQFRAIVRRAGPDNMGVEFVELLPGSRAKLIDFLNTRSAAASA
;
A
#
# COMPACT_ATOMS: atom_id res chain seq x y z
N ASP A 1 -11.34 -15.12 11.17
CA ASP A 1 -10.43 -14.89 10.03
C ASP A 1 -10.75 -13.58 9.30
N ALA A 2 -11.14 -12.53 10.04
CA ALA A 2 -11.46 -11.22 9.49
C ALA A 2 -10.84 -10.14 10.37
N MET A 3 -10.64 -8.95 9.81
CA MET A 3 -10.20 -7.78 10.55
C MET A 3 -11.05 -6.57 10.18
N MET A 4 -11.27 -5.69 11.15
CA MET A 4 -11.93 -4.41 10.95
C MET A 4 -10.91 -3.31 11.28
N ALA A 5 -10.79 -2.34 10.39
CA ALA A 5 -9.98 -1.15 10.58
C ALA A 5 -10.83 0.09 10.38
N VAL A 6 -10.57 1.12 11.19
CA VAL A 6 -11.32 2.38 11.17
C VAL A 6 -10.36 3.52 10.89
N PHE A 7 -10.71 4.34 9.90
CA PHE A 7 -10.03 5.57 9.55
C PHE A 7 -11.05 6.69 9.76
N GLY A 8 -10.72 7.73 10.53
CA GLY A 8 -11.69 8.75 10.95
C GLY A 8 -11.99 8.76 12.45
N ALA A 9 -11.60 7.72 13.19
CA ALA A 9 -11.86 7.61 14.62
C ALA A 9 -10.69 6.93 15.37
N PRO A 10 -10.36 7.36 16.60
CA PRO A 10 -10.95 8.49 17.32
C PRO A 10 -10.51 9.86 16.76
N VAL A 11 -9.51 9.87 15.86
CA VAL A 11 -8.98 11.08 15.24
C VAL A 11 -9.22 11.01 13.74
N ALA A 12 -9.93 12.02 13.22
CA ALA A 12 -10.17 12.17 11.79
C ALA A 12 -9.06 12.97 11.11
N ARG A 13 -8.83 12.66 9.83
CA ARG A 13 -7.94 13.38 8.92
C ARG A 13 -8.64 13.55 7.58
N GLU A 14 -8.27 14.60 6.86
CA GLU A 14 -8.87 14.91 5.54
C GLU A 14 -8.69 13.77 4.52
N ASN A 15 -7.60 13.00 4.62
CA ASN A 15 -7.25 11.94 3.69
C ASN A 15 -7.55 10.52 4.21
N ASP A 16 -8.52 10.35 5.12
CA ASP A 16 -8.80 9.04 5.70
C ASP A 16 -9.27 7.99 4.68
N ALA A 17 -10.08 8.37 3.70
CA ALA A 17 -10.49 7.48 2.60
C ALA A 17 -9.28 7.00 1.77
N GLU A 18 -8.40 7.94 1.42
CA GLU A 18 -7.16 7.63 0.70
C GLU A 18 -6.27 6.68 1.52
N ARG A 19 -6.07 6.97 2.82
CA ARG A 19 -5.28 6.11 3.72
C ARG A 19 -5.87 4.71 3.83
N ALA A 20 -7.20 4.59 3.91
CA ALA A 20 -7.89 3.30 3.96
C ALA A 20 -7.64 2.48 2.68
N VAL A 21 -7.77 3.11 1.51
CA VAL A 21 -7.55 2.44 0.22
C VAL A 21 -6.07 2.08 0.02
N MET A 22 -5.15 2.96 0.39
CA MET A 22 -3.70 2.68 0.33
C MET A 22 -3.30 1.54 1.26
N ALA A 23 -3.87 1.47 2.48
CA ALA A 23 -3.66 0.35 3.38
C ALA A 23 -4.17 -0.97 2.78
N ALA A 24 -5.35 -0.96 2.15
CA ALA A 24 -5.90 -2.13 1.49
C ALA A 24 -5.03 -2.61 0.31
N LEU A 25 -4.53 -1.68 -0.51
CA LEU A 25 -3.59 -2.00 -1.60
C LEU A 25 -2.30 -2.63 -1.07
N GLU A 26 -1.74 -2.10 0.02
CA GLU A 26 -0.53 -2.66 0.64
C GLU A 26 -0.79 -4.06 1.24
N MET A 27 -1.94 -4.27 1.89
CA MET A 27 -2.34 -5.59 2.39
C MET A 27 -2.41 -6.62 1.26
N ARG A 28 -3.02 -6.25 0.13
CA ARG A 28 -3.12 -7.10 -1.06
C ARG A 28 -1.75 -7.43 -1.64
N ARG A 29 -0.84 -6.45 -1.70
CA ARG A 29 0.55 -6.63 -2.16
C ARG A 29 1.33 -7.61 -1.28
N ILE A 30 1.28 -7.41 0.04
CA ILE A 30 1.94 -8.29 1.01
C ILE A 30 1.38 -9.71 0.90
N LEU A 31 0.07 -9.86 0.75
CA LEU A 31 -0.58 -11.15 0.56
C LEU A 31 -0.15 -11.83 -0.75
N ALA A 32 -0.05 -11.09 -1.86
CA ALA A 32 0.43 -11.64 -3.13
C ALA A 32 1.85 -12.19 -3.00
N ARG A 33 2.75 -11.45 -2.34
CA ARG A 33 4.11 -11.92 -2.02
C ARG A 33 4.10 -13.16 -1.14
N TYR A 34 3.28 -13.18 -0.10
CA TYR A 34 3.16 -14.34 0.78
C TYR A 34 2.62 -15.56 0.03
N ASN A 35 1.63 -15.39 -0.84
CA ASN A 35 1.07 -16.45 -1.66
C ASN A 35 2.08 -17.05 -2.63
N ARG A 36 3.02 -16.26 -3.20
CA ARG A 36 4.13 -16.82 -3.98
C ARG A 36 4.95 -17.82 -3.18
N GLN A 37 5.29 -17.47 -1.93
CA GLN A 37 6.04 -18.36 -1.04
C GLN A 37 5.23 -19.61 -0.67
N ARG A 38 3.90 -19.47 -0.48
CA ARG A 38 3.01 -20.61 -0.22
C ARG A 38 2.96 -21.58 -1.40
N VAL A 39 2.74 -21.06 -2.60
CA VAL A 39 2.67 -21.86 -3.83
C VAL A 39 4.00 -22.56 -4.09
N ALA A 40 5.13 -21.88 -3.88
CA ALA A 40 6.46 -22.48 -3.99
C ALA A 40 6.68 -23.66 -3.01
N ARG A 41 5.92 -23.70 -1.90
CA ARG A 41 5.92 -24.81 -0.92
C ARG A 41 4.81 -25.84 -1.18
N GLY A 42 4.12 -25.77 -2.33
CA GLY A 42 3.00 -26.66 -2.66
C GLY A 42 1.71 -26.37 -1.89
N LEU A 43 1.62 -25.22 -1.21
CA LEU A 43 0.43 -24.84 -0.44
C LEU A 43 -0.51 -23.98 -1.28
N GLN A 44 -1.81 -24.10 -1.00
CA GLN A 44 -2.83 -23.27 -1.63
C GLN A 44 -2.66 -21.78 -1.25
N PRO A 45 -2.86 -20.85 -2.21
CA PRO A 45 -2.84 -19.42 -1.94
C PRO A 45 -4.05 -19.02 -1.09
N ILE A 46 -3.85 -18.04 -0.23
CA ILE A 46 -4.90 -17.43 0.59
C ILE A 46 -5.60 -16.37 -0.23
N GLN A 47 -6.92 -16.37 -0.22
CA GLN A 47 -7.74 -15.35 -0.86
C GLN A 47 -8.38 -14.45 0.20
N THR A 48 -8.33 -13.13 -0.02
CA THR A 48 -8.99 -12.14 0.83
C THR A 48 -9.70 -11.10 -0.03
N GLY A 49 -10.88 -10.70 0.42
CA GLY A 49 -11.62 -9.55 -0.06
C GLY A 49 -11.51 -8.40 0.93
N ILE A 50 -11.65 -7.16 0.45
CA ILE A 50 -11.68 -5.97 1.27
C ILE A 50 -12.85 -5.09 0.82
N GLY A 51 -13.74 -4.76 1.75
CA GLY A 51 -14.80 -3.78 1.56
C GLY A 51 -14.50 -2.52 2.35
N ILE A 52 -14.51 -1.35 1.70
CA ILE A 52 -14.25 -0.06 2.33
C ILE A 52 -15.44 0.86 2.09
N THR A 53 -15.93 1.50 3.14
CA THR A 53 -17.03 2.45 3.04
C THR A 53 -16.69 3.73 3.79
N LYS A 54 -17.22 4.84 3.28
CA LYS A 54 -17.25 6.12 3.97
C LYS A 54 -18.70 6.50 4.23
N GLY A 55 -18.99 6.90 5.46
CA GLY A 55 -20.31 7.33 5.88
C GLY A 55 -20.39 7.53 7.39
N GLU A 56 -21.57 7.92 7.85
CA GLU A 56 -21.80 8.17 9.27
C GLU A 56 -21.80 6.85 10.05
N ALA A 57 -21.17 6.90 11.22
CA ALA A 57 -21.16 5.84 12.20
C ALA A 57 -21.02 6.45 13.59
N ILE A 58 -21.56 5.76 14.59
CA ILE A 58 -21.40 6.10 16.00
C ILE A 58 -20.21 5.34 16.53
N THR A 59 -19.26 6.05 17.12
CA THR A 59 -18.08 5.46 17.75
C THR A 59 -18.11 5.71 19.25
N GLY A 60 -17.81 4.70 20.07
CA GLY A 60 -17.75 4.89 21.51
C GLY A 60 -17.32 3.64 22.27
N ASN A 61 -17.04 3.82 23.56
CA ASN A 61 -16.82 2.70 24.47
C ASN A 61 -18.17 2.05 24.78
N ILE A 62 -18.30 0.76 24.47
CA ILE A 62 -19.50 -0.03 24.77
C ILE A 62 -19.08 -1.20 25.66
N GLY A 63 -19.74 -1.34 26.81
CA GLY A 63 -19.51 -2.44 27.75
C GLY A 63 -19.71 -2.03 29.21
N SER A 64 -19.45 -2.95 30.16
CA SER A 64 -19.54 -2.68 31.59
C SER A 64 -18.25 -2.05 32.13
N GLU A 65 -18.26 -1.50 33.35
CA GLU A 65 -17.06 -0.92 33.99
C GLU A 65 -15.83 -1.86 33.97
N GLN A 66 -16.05 -3.18 33.88
CA GLN A 66 -15.00 -4.20 33.87
C GLN A 66 -14.52 -4.60 32.46
N ARG A 67 -15.23 -4.23 31.39
CA ARG A 67 -14.85 -4.45 29.98
C ARG A 67 -15.46 -3.37 29.09
N MET A 68 -14.66 -2.38 28.71
CA MET A 68 -15.04 -1.40 27.70
C MET A 68 -14.40 -1.76 26.37
N ASP A 69 -15.21 -2.07 25.35
CA ASP A 69 -14.76 -2.27 23.98
C ASP A 69 -15.09 -1.03 23.14
N TYR A 70 -14.07 -0.38 22.57
CA TYR A 70 -14.28 0.72 21.63
C TYR A 70 -14.89 0.15 20.35
N THR A 71 -16.15 0.50 20.08
CA THR A 71 -16.94 -0.07 18.99
C THR A 71 -17.38 1.02 18.04
N VAL A 72 -17.51 0.64 16.75
CA VAL A 72 -18.12 1.46 15.71
C VAL A 72 -19.41 0.79 15.26
N ILE A 73 -20.53 1.48 15.39
CA ILE A 73 -21.87 1.00 15.02
C ILE A 73 -22.46 1.93 13.99
N GLY A 74 -22.99 1.36 12.91
CA GLY A 74 -23.72 2.13 11.92
C GLY A 74 -23.94 1.34 10.64
N ASP A 75 -24.87 1.83 9.82
CA ASP A 75 -25.13 1.24 8.51
C ASP A 75 -23.88 1.19 7.63
N THR A 76 -23.01 2.19 7.74
CA THR A 76 -21.72 2.25 7.04
C THR A 76 -20.86 1.02 7.29
N VAL A 77 -20.78 0.56 8.56
CA VAL A 77 -20.01 -0.64 8.96
C VAL A 77 -20.62 -1.89 8.37
N ASN A 78 -21.95 -1.99 8.40
CA ASN A 78 -22.66 -3.13 7.82
C ASN A 78 -22.44 -3.17 6.29
N VAL A 79 -22.52 -2.03 5.61
CA VAL A 79 -22.25 -1.96 4.16
C VAL A 79 -20.81 -2.39 3.86
N ALA A 80 -19.81 -1.99 4.67
CA ALA A 80 -18.41 -2.42 4.47
C ALA A 80 -18.28 -3.94 4.49
N SER A 81 -18.87 -4.60 5.49
CA SER A 81 -18.87 -6.06 5.58
C SER A 81 -19.57 -6.72 4.38
N ARG A 82 -20.67 -6.15 3.89
CA ARG A 82 -21.32 -6.66 2.67
C ARG A 82 -20.47 -6.46 1.42
N LEU A 83 -19.80 -5.31 1.28
CA LEU A 83 -18.87 -5.08 0.17
C LEU A 83 -17.73 -6.09 0.19
N GLU A 84 -17.17 -6.41 1.35
CA GLU A 84 -16.17 -7.46 1.50
C GLU A 84 -16.70 -8.79 0.96
N GLY A 85 -17.89 -9.22 1.38
CA GLY A 85 -18.50 -10.46 0.89
C GLY A 85 -18.76 -10.46 -0.62
N LEU A 86 -19.12 -9.30 -1.19
CA LEU A 86 -19.37 -9.15 -2.63
C LEU A 86 -18.10 -9.33 -3.47
N THR A 87 -16.90 -9.08 -2.94
CA THR A 87 -15.62 -9.26 -3.67
C THR A 87 -15.43 -10.66 -4.26
N LYS A 88 -16.16 -11.66 -3.75
CA LYS A 88 -16.17 -13.03 -4.29
C LYS A 88 -16.80 -13.12 -5.69
N ASN A 89 -17.72 -12.20 -5.98
CA ASN A 89 -18.48 -12.16 -7.23
C ASN A 89 -17.87 -11.18 -8.26
N TYR A 90 -16.84 -10.44 -7.88
CA TYR A 90 -16.16 -9.48 -8.73
C TYR A 90 -14.69 -9.86 -8.93
N GLU A 91 -14.12 -9.42 -10.05
CA GLU A 91 -12.69 -9.58 -10.33
C GLU A 91 -11.85 -8.81 -9.31
N HIS A 92 -12.28 -7.58 -8.98
CA HIS A 92 -11.59 -6.69 -8.05
C HIS A 92 -11.76 -7.17 -6.60
N LYS A 93 -10.65 -7.22 -5.85
CA LYS A 93 -10.64 -7.68 -4.44
C LYS A 93 -10.72 -6.56 -3.42
N ILE A 94 -10.78 -5.32 -3.88
CA ILE A 94 -11.08 -4.15 -3.06
C ILE A 94 -12.30 -3.47 -3.67
N LEU A 95 -13.40 -3.47 -2.94
CA LEU A 95 -14.64 -2.78 -3.33
C LEU A 95 -14.90 -1.59 -2.42
N ILE A 96 -15.30 -0.47 -3.01
CA ILE A 96 -15.56 0.79 -2.31
C ILE A 96 -16.93 1.35 -2.68
N ASN A 97 -17.54 2.15 -1.81
CA ASN A 97 -18.74 2.91 -2.17
C ASN A 97 -18.39 4.24 -2.87
N ASP A 98 -19.40 4.83 -3.52
CA ASP A 98 -19.42 6.17 -4.09
C ASP A 98 -18.68 7.24 -3.26
N ARG A 99 -18.93 7.31 -1.95
CA ARG A 99 -18.32 8.34 -1.09
C ARG A 99 -16.81 8.20 -0.96
N VAL A 100 -16.29 6.96 -0.94
CA VAL A 100 -14.84 6.73 -0.96
C VAL A 100 -14.29 7.05 -2.35
N TYR A 101 -14.99 6.63 -3.41
CA TYR A 101 -14.58 6.91 -4.78
C TYR A 101 -14.42 8.42 -5.04
N GLU A 102 -15.39 9.23 -4.63
CA GLU A 102 -15.35 10.69 -4.80
C GLU A 102 -14.11 11.33 -4.15
N ASP A 103 -13.66 10.82 -3.00
CA ASP A 103 -12.46 11.34 -2.32
C ASP A 103 -11.15 10.96 -3.02
N ILE A 104 -11.13 9.86 -3.80
CA ILE A 104 -9.87 9.27 -4.31
C ILE A 104 -9.77 9.22 -5.84
N LYS A 105 -10.84 9.51 -6.59
CA LYS A 105 -10.94 9.27 -8.04
C LYS A 105 -9.83 9.93 -8.87
N ASP A 106 -9.30 11.06 -8.40
CA ASP A 106 -8.21 11.78 -9.08
C ASP A 106 -6.81 11.22 -8.75
N LYS A 107 -6.71 10.33 -7.77
CA LYS A 107 -5.44 9.79 -7.23
C LYS A 107 -5.29 8.30 -7.48
N ILE A 108 -6.39 7.54 -7.35
CA ILE A 108 -6.40 6.09 -7.35
C ILE A 108 -7.37 5.59 -8.44
N PRO A 109 -6.87 4.89 -9.47
CA PRO A 109 -7.71 4.39 -10.55
C PRO A 109 -8.76 3.38 -10.04
N CYS A 110 -10.02 3.63 -10.38
CA CYS A 110 -11.13 2.75 -10.04
C CYS A 110 -11.93 2.37 -11.30
N VAL A 111 -12.74 1.32 -11.20
CA VAL A 111 -13.72 0.90 -12.21
C VAL A 111 -15.10 1.02 -11.61
N ASP A 112 -16.01 1.69 -12.31
CA ASP A 112 -17.42 1.70 -11.95
C ASP A 112 -18.01 0.30 -12.18
N LEU A 113 -18.55 -0.31 -11.12
CA LEU A 113 -19.19 -1.63 -11.14
C LEU A 113 -20.71 -1.55 -11.03
N GLY A 114 -21.26 -0.34 -11.06
CA GLY A 114 -22.69 -0.06 -10.97
C GLY A 114 -23.25 -0.29 -9.56
N PHE A 115 -24.54 -0.62 -9.52
CA PHE A 115 -25.29 -0.74 -8.28
C PHE A 115 -25.33 -2.18 -7.78
N ALA A 116 -24.84 -2.42 -6.58
CA ALA A 116 -24.94 -3.70 -5.89
C ALA A 116 -26.10 -3.70 -4.89
N GLN A 117 -26.87 -4.78 -4.90
CA GLN A 117 -27.93 -5.02 -3.91
C GLN A 117 -27.31 -5.49 -2.60
N VAL A 118 -27.55 -4.73 -1.52
CA VAL A 118 -27.03 -5.04 -0.20
C VAL A 118 -28.16 -5.58 0.66
N ARG A 119 -28.22 -6.93 0.82
CA ARG A 119 -29.30 -7.61 1.57
C ARG A 119 -29.50 -7.00 2.95
N GLY A 120 -30.73 -6.61 3.26
CA GLY A 120 -31.13 -6.03 4.56
C GLY A 120 -31.48 -4.54 4.54
N LYS A 121 -31.29 -3.85 3.40
CA LYS A 121 -31.98 -2.59 3.06
C LYS A 121 -32.53 -2.72 1.64
N GLY A 122 -33.70 -2.13 1.36
CA GLY A 122 -34.23 -1.99 0.00
C GLY A 122 -33.45 -0.98 -0.85
N GLY A 123 -32.16 -0.77 -0.58
CA GLY A 123 -31.33 0.23 -1.23
C GLY A 123 -30.11 -0.41 -1.89
N SER A 124 -29.93 -0.14 -3.17
CA SER A 124 -28.70 -0.44 -3.89
C SER A 124 -27.60 0.55 -3.51
N VAL A 125 -26.37 0.06 -3.38
CA VAL A 125 -25.18 0.90 -3.17
C VAL A 125 -24.41 0.96 -4.48
N HIS A 126 -24.02 2.15 -4.93
CA HIS A 126 -23.12 2.30 -6.07
C HIS A 126 -21.71 1.91 -5.63
N ILE A 127 -21.13 0.93 -6.31
CA ILE A 127 -19.85 0.35 -5.96
C ILE A 127 -18.82 0.53 -7.06
N TYR A 128 -17.56 0.64 -6.63
CA TYR A 128 -16.41 0.76 -7.50
C TYR A 128 -15.38 -0.30 -7.13
N GLY A 129 -14.69 -0.85 -8.12
CA GLY A 129 -13.54 -1.72 -7.94
C GLY A 129 -12.25 -0.90 -7.99
N VAL A 130 -11.44 -0.97 -6.95
CA VAL A 130 -10.12 -0.32 -6.96
C VAL A 130 -9.19 -1.15 -7.85
N LYS A 131 -8.53 -0.51 -8.83
CA LYS A 131 -7.54 -1.19 -9.66
C LYS A 131 -6.29 -1.43 -8.82
N GLU A 132 -6.02 -2.70 -8.53
CA GLU A 132 -4.74 -3.13 -7.94
C GLU A 132 -3.63 -2.85 -8.98
N PRO A 133 -2.70 -1.93 -8.73
CA PRO A 133 -1.59 -1.69 -9.64
C PRO A 133 -0.76 -2.96 -9.76
N LEU A 134 -0.20 -3.24 -10.94
CA LEU A 134 0.92 -4.19 -11.07
C LEU A 134 1.95 -3.81 -9.98
N GLU A 135 2.52 -4.80 -9.26
CA GLU A 135 3.31 -4.59 -8.03
C GLU A 135 4.31 -3.41 -8.07
N SER A 136 4.78 -3.05 -9.27
CA SER A 136 5.66 -1.92 -9.55
C SER A 136 5.03 -0.50 -9.54
N ARG A 137 3.71 -0.33 -9.44
CA ARG A 137 3.00 0.95 -9.71
C ARG A 137 2.16 1.53 -8.55
N ILE A 138 2.20 0.94 -7.35
CA ILE A 138 1.36 1.38 -6.21
C ILE A 138 1.81 2.72 -5.63
N PHE A 139 3.11 2.98 -5.66
CA PHE A 139 3.67 4.19 -5.09
C PHE A 139 4.00 5.18 -6.19
N GLN A 140 3.67 6.46 -5.95
CA GLN A 140 4.13 7.54 -6.81
C GLN A 140 5.65 7.48 -6.87
N ARG A 141 6.18 7.28 -8.08
CA ARG A 141 7.62 7.29 -8.33
C ARG A 141 8.02 8.72 -8.60
N ILE A 142 9.00 9.22 -7.86
CA ILE A 142 9.57 10.55 -8.09
C ILE A 142 10.99 10.39 -8.63
N SER A 143 11.34 11.24 -9.59
CA SER A 143 12.70 11.36 -10.09
C SER A 143 13.48 12.28 -9.16
N LYS A 144 14.19 11.68 -8.20
CA LYS A 144 15.22 12.35 -7.40
C LYS A 144 16.52 11.59 -7.60
N ARG A 145 17.61 12.32 -7.84
CA ARG A 145 18.97 11.75 -7.91
C ARG A 145 19.58 11.81 -6.52
N ILE A 146 19.83 10.63 -5.96
CA ILE A 146 20.53 10.44 -4.70
C ILE A 146 21.64 9.43 -4.88
N GLU A 147 22.70 9.58 -4.08
CA GLU A 147 23.74 8.57 -3.97
C GLU A 147 23.16 7.30 -3.33
N VAL A 148 23.49 6.17 -3.93
CA VAL A 148 23.09 4.84 -3.48
C VAL A 148 24.34 3.97 -3.42
N CYS A 149 24.50 3.18 -2.37
CA CYS A 149 25.47 2.09 -2.33
C CYS A 149 24.68 0.77 -2.24
N CYS A 150 24.97 -0.19 -3.11
CA CYS A 150 24.27 -1.48 -3.17
C CYS A 150 25.26 -2.64 -3.14
N GLY A 151 24.91 -3.73 -2.47
CA GLY A 151 25.85 -4.84 -2.30
C GLY A 151 25.40 -5.93 -1.35
N LEU A 152 26.33 -6.79 -1.00
CA LEU A 152 26.20 -7.80 0.05
C LEU A 152 27.35 -7.65 1.04
N GLY A 153 27.03 -7.43 2.32
CA GLY A 153 28.05 -7.22 3.36
C GLY A 153 28.95 -6.04 3.05
N ASP A 154 30.27 -6.26 3.07
CA ASP A 154 31.27 -5.21 2.87
C ASP A 154 31.50 -4.85 1.38
N GLN A 155 30.91 -5.59 0.45
CA GLN A 155 31.06 -5.36 -0.99
C GLN A 155 29.96 -4.44 -1.52
N LEU A 156 30.07 -3.15 -1.21
CA LEU A 156 29.13 -2.13 -1.69
C LEU A 156 29.68 -1.40 -2.92
N VAL A 157 28.84 -1.29 -3.95
CA VAL A 157 29.12 -0.52 -5.17
C VAL A 157 28.26 0.73 -5.19
N THR A 158 28.86 1.86 -5.58
CA THR A 158 28.15 3.13 -5.70
C THR A 158 27.29 3.20 -6.96
N GLY A 159 26.20 3.94 -6.84
CA GLY A 159 25.22 4.18 -7.87
C GLY A 159 24.42 5.46 -7.61
N GLU A 160 23.51 5.76 -8.52
CA GLU A 160 22.66 6.95 -8.45
C GLU A 160 21.21 6.58 -8.78
N SER A 161 20.27 7.00 -7.94
CA SER A 161 18.85 6.74 -8.19
C SER A 161 18.35 7.43 -9.46
N ILE A 162 17.46 6.72 -10.16
CA ILE A 162 16.69 7.22 -11.30
C ILE A 162 15.29 7.59 -10.81
N GLU A 163 14.61 6.64 -10.17
CA GLU A 163 13.27 6.81 -9.62
C GLU A 163 13.16 6.12 -8.27
N ILE A 164 12.51 6.76 -7.30
CA ILE A 164 12.29 6.22 -5.96
C ILE A 164 10.82 6.38 -5.55
N SER A 165 10.36 5.43 -4.75
CA SER A 165 9.00 5.36 -4.22
C SER A 165 9.02 4.63 -2.88
N GLU A 166 7.92 4.58 -2.13
CA GLU A 166 7.90 3.87 -0.84
C GLU A 166 8.13 2.36 -0.97
N GLY A 167 7.88 1.78 -2.15
CA GLY A 167 7.99 0.33 -2.39
C GLY A 167 9.32 -0.11 -2.99
N GLY A 168 10.16 0.81 -3.43
CA GLY A 168 11.40 0.47 -4.09
C GLY A 168 11.93 1.59 -4.97
N MET A 169 13.04 1.29 -5.64
CA MET A 169 13.73 2.26 -6.49
C MET A 169 14.33 1.61 -7.73
N SER A 170 14.62 2.46 -8.71
CA SER A 170 15.56 2.13 -9.78
C SER A 170 16.76 3.06 -9.69
N PHE A 171 17.93 2.54 -10.00
CA PHE A 171 19.19 3.27 -9.91
C PHE A 171 20.18 2.76 -10.95
N ARG A 172 21.12 3.61 -11.32
CA ARG A 172 22.27 3.26 -12.15
C ARG A 172 23.37 2.71 -11.28
N THR A 173 23.89 1.56 -11.62
CA THR A 173 25.03 0.92 -10.97
C THR A 173 25.70 -0.02 -11.97
N LYS A 174 27.00 -0.25 -11.82
CA LYS A 174 27.76 -1.24 -12.60
C LYS A 174 27.68 -2.66 -12.00
N PHE A 175 26.86 -2.81 -10.98
CA PHE A 175 26.76 -4.01 -10.18
C PHE A 175 25.63 -4.87 -10.71
N ASP A 176 25.95 -6.07 -11.20
CA ASP A 176 24.98 -7.02 -11.72
C ASP A 176 24.68 -8.11 -10.68
N HIS A 177 23.40 -8.38 -10.47
CA HIS A 177 22.92 -9.36 -9.52
C HIS A 177 21.72 -10.10 -10.10
N GLU A 178 21.62 -11.38 -9.77
CA GLU A 178 20.51 -12.21 -10.22
C GLU A 178 19.18 -11.65 -9.73
N VAL A 179 18.19 -11.59 -10.63
CA VAL A 179 16.82 -11.21 -10.29
C VAL A 179 16.27 -12.18 -9.25
N GLY A 180 15.73 -11.64 -8.16
CA GLY A 180 15.24 -12.39 -7.02
C GLY A 180 16.22 -12.45 -5.84
N SER A 181 17.48 -12.07 -6.03
CA SER A 181 18.46 -11.99 -4.94
C SER A 181 18.13 -10.85 -3.96
N ALA A 182 18.44 -11.07 -2.68
CA ALA A 182 18.37 -10.02 -1.66
C ALA A 182 19.69 -9.26 -1.62
N ILE A 183 19.63 -7.93 -1.46
CA ILE A 183 20.79 -7.05 -1.38
C ILE A 183 20.62 -6.05 -0.23
N ASP A 184 21.74 -5.56 0.28
CA ASP A 184 21.80 -4.40 1.17
C ASP A 184 21.92 -3.12 0.32
N LEU A 185 21.16 -2.11 0.71
CA LEU A 185 21.03 -0.86 -0.02
C LEU A 185 21.13 0.31 0.95
N HIS A 186 22.12 1.17 0.76
CA HIS A 186 22.32 2.38 1.56
C HIS A 186 21.99 3.58 0.68
N CYS A 187 21.05 4.42 1.10
CA CYS A 187 20.59 5.57 0.34
C CYS A 187 20.88 6.86 1.10
N LYS A 188 21.44 7.85 0.40
CA LYS A 188 21.74 9.15 0.99
C LYS A 188 20.54 10.09 0.86
N PHE A 189 19.81 10.28 1.95
CA PHE A 189 18.70 11.23 2.01
C PHE A 189 19.18 12.50 2.73
N GLY A 190 19.49 13.55 1.96
CA GLY A 190 20.10 14.76 2.51
C GLY A 190 21.50 14.47 3.07
N ALA A 191 21.71 14.72 4.37
CA ALA A 191 22.96 14.46 5.06
C ALA A 191 23.04 13.04 5.69
N GLU A 192 21.96 12.28 5.67
CA GLU A 192 21.87 10.99 6.35
C GLU A 192 21.93 9.81 5.39
N TRP A 193 22.59 8.73 5.81
CA TRP A 193 22.52 7.43 5.16
C TRP A 193 21.44 6.57 5.81
N VAL A 194 20.56 6.02 4.99
CA VAL A 194 19.47 5.14 5.42
C VAL A 194 19.65 3.78 4.78
N GLN A 195 19.62 2.73 5.59
CA GLN A 195 19.79 1.36 5.15
C GLN A 195 18.43 0.69 4.87
N PHE A 196 18.40 -0.09 3.80
CA PHE A 196 17.29 -0.90 3.35
C PHE A 196 17.79 -2.28 2.97
N ARG A 197 17.00 -3.30 3.24
CA ARG A 197 17.11 -4.56 2.53
C ARG A 197 16.21 -4.51 1.31
N ALA A 198 16.65 -5.05 0.18
CA ALA A 198 15.88 -5.02 -1.04
C ALA A 198 15.99 -6.34 -1.81
N ILE A 199 15.00 -6.63 -2.66
CA ILE A 199 15.05 -7.74 -3.61
C ILE A 199 15.23 -7.17 -5.02
N VAL A 200 16.19 -7.72 -5.78
CA VAL A 200 16.39 -7.37 -7.18
C VAL A 200 15.18 -7.84 -8.00
N ARG A 201 14.52 -6.90 -8.69
CA ARG A 201 13.37 -7.19 -9.56
C ARG A 201 13.71 -7.05 -11.04
N ARG A 202 14.72 -6.24 -11.36
CA ARG A 202 15.24 -6.04 -12.71
C ARG A 202 16.73 -5.75 -12.61
N ALA A 203 17.53 -6.41 -13.43
CA ALA A 203 18.95 -6.14 -13.61
C ALA A 203 19.24 -5.93 -15.10
N GLY A 204 20.07 -4.93 -15.40
CA GLY A 204 20.60 -4.63 -16.71
C GLY A 204 22.01 -4.07 -16.57
N PRO A 205 22.75 -3.86 -17.68
CA PRO A 205 24.18 -3.59 -17.64
C PRO A 205 24.58 -2.37 -16.80
N ASP A 206 23.74 -1.33 -16.80
CA ASP A 206 23.95 -0.07 -16.07
C ASP A 206 22.73 0.35 -15.25
N ASN A 207 21.75 -0.55 -15.05
CA ASN A 207 20.54 -0.22 -14.31
C ASN A 207 20.01 -1.39 -13.48
N MET A 208 19.51 -1.06 -12.30
CA MET A 208 18.86 -2.02 -11.43
C MET A 208 17.52 -1.46 -10.95
N GLY A 209 16.54 -2.34 -10.83
CA GLY A 209 15.25 -2.07 -10.19
C GLY A 209 15.09 -3.00 -9.01
N VAL A 210 14.82 -2.44 -7.83
CA VAL A 210 14.71 -3.19 -6.58
C VAL A 210 13.41 -2.87 -5.86
N GLU A 211 12.93 -3.83 -5.08
CA GLU A 211 11.80 -3.68 -4.17
C GLU A 211 12.33 -3.69 -2.73
N PHE A 212 11.93 -2.71 -1.92
CA PHE A 212 12.31 -2.69 -0.51
C PHE A 212 11.60 -3.81 0.26
N VAL A 213 12.34 -4.50 1.12
CA VAL A 213 11.83 -5.53 2.03
C VAL A 213 12.30 -5.24 3.45
N GLU A 214 11.54 -5.72 4.45
CA GLU A 214 11.93 -5.60 5.87
C GLU A 214 12.20 -4.15 6.33
N LEU A 215 11.47 -3.18 5.76
CA LEU A 215 11.55 -1.76 6.13
C LEU A 215 11.30 -1.55 7.62
N LEU A 216 12.37 -1.33 8.37
CA LEU A 216 12.31 -0.94 9.78
C LEU A 216 11.51 0.39 9.91
N PRO A 217 10.72 0.58 10.98
CA PRO A 217 9.88 1.77 11.14
C PRO A 217 10.65 3.09 10.97
N GLY A 218 11.88 3.17 11.49
CA GLY A 218 12.75 4.34 11.36
C GLY A 218 13.15 4.63 9.91
N SER A 219 13.59 3.62 9.15
CA SER A 219 13.94 3.77 7.73
C SER A 219 12.74 4.15 6.89
N ARG A 220 11.55 3.59 7.19
CA ARG A 220 10.30 3.93 6.49
C ARG A 220 9.91 5.39 6.72
N ALA A 221 9.98 5.89 7.95
CA ALA A 221 9.65 7.29 8.25
C ALA A 221 10.56 8.26 7.48
N LYS A 222 11.87 8.00 7.45
CA LYS A 222 12.84 8.80 6.69
C LYS A 222 12.60 8.77 5.17
N LEU A 223 12.23 7.61 4.63
CA LEU A 223 11.85 7.48 3.22
C LEU A 223 10.62 8.32 2.89
N ILE A 224 9.56 8.25 3.71
CA ILE A 224 8.33 9.02 3.49
C ILE A 224 8.61 10.52 3.58
N ASP A 225 9.38 10.96 4.58
CA ASP A 225 9.76 12.37 4.74
C ASP A 225 10.56 12.88 3.52
N PHE A 226 11.53 12.09 3.06
CA PHE A 226 12.29 12.38 1.86
C PHE A 226 11.41 12.47 0.59
N LEU A 227 10.45 11.56 0.43
CA LEU A 227 9.53 11.57 -0.71
C LEU A 227 8.62 12.82 -0.69
N ASN A 228 8.23 13.28 0.49
CA ASN A 228 7.38 14.46 0.68
C ASN A 228 8.12 15.79 0.60
N THR A 229 9.46 15.79 0.73
CA THR A 229 10.26 17.01 0.61
C THR A 229 10.13 17.58 -0.81
N ARG A 230 9.50 18.76 -0.96
CA ARG A 230 9.37 19.44 -2.26
C ARG A 230 10.75 19.66 -2.89
N SER A 231 10.85 19.43 -4.20
CA SER A 231 12.03 19.81 -4.99
C SER A 231 12.26 21.32 -4.83
N ALA A 232 13.25 21.71 -4.05
CA ALA A 232 13.79 23.05 -4.06
C ALA A 232 14.73 23.19 -5.28
N ALA A 233 14.17 23.18 -6.50
CA ALA A 233 14.83 23.64 -7.74
C ALA A 233 13.90 23.48 -8.95
N ALA A 234 13.10 24.50 -9.22
CA ALA A 234 12.61 24.83 -10.56
C ALA A 234 12.24 26.34 -10.58
N SER A 235 13.19 27.18 -10.21
CA SER A 235 13.12 28.63 -10.40
C SER A 235 14.56 29.18 -10.46
N ALA A 236 15.16 29.03 -11.62
CA ALA A 236 16.23 29.87 -12.15
C ALA A 236 16.28 29.65 -13.66
#